data_AF-A0A1M7LZ83-F1
#
_entry.id   AF-A0A1M7LZ83-F1
#
_cell.length_a   1.000
_cell.length_b   1.000
_cell.length_c   1.000
_cell.angle_alpha   90.00
_cell.angle_beta   90.00
_cell.angle_gamma   90.00
#
_symmetry.space_group_name_H-M   'P 1'
#
loop_
_entity.id
_entity.type
_entity.pdbx_description
1 polymer ?
#
loop_
_entity_poly.entity_id
_entity_poly.type
_entity_poly.pdbx_seq_one_letter_code
_entity_poly.pdbx_strand_id
1 'polypeptide(L)'
;MGGFLRCNLFYDVDHQQVYEALDEFWQNRQHRLADADSTVEDCYTLHQRHNDWTVLEWTRGWEWDLRRRAQLHVSRTYDCPGLLTFVYDGDLWGYELFHHGTEVDHFVQWVESDQGFFPDVPRTGRPDLLVAQFPDLGLDLTHARGYLTSVRLDDDSFEDFYGSDDDPRNRPVREGDRSGRLDAFAVFDFWRFLGVEPDDNPTADLFAAPVWRRFTTEPA
;
A
#
# COMPACT_ATOMS: atom_id res chain seq x y z
N MET A 1 -18.01 -5.28 10.63
CA MET A 1 -16.98 -6.11 9.98
C MET A 1 -16.13 -5.12 9.23
N GLY A 2 -14.94 -4.84 9.74
CA GLY A 2 -14.04 -3.83 9.19
C GLY A 2 -13.47 -4.21 7.84
N GLY A 3 -13.34 -3.23 6.95
CA GLY A 3 -12.64 -3.39 5.68
C GLY A 3 -11.13 -3.48 5.91
N PHE A 4 -10.47 -4.47 5.31
CA PHE A 4 -9.02 -4.56 5.28
C PHE A 4 -8.57 -4.54 3.83
N LEU A 5 -7.75 -3.56 3.48
CA LEU A 5 -7.13 -3.46 2.16
C LEU A 5 -5.62 -3.49 2.32
N ARG A 6 -4.92 -4.29 1.52
CA ARG A 6 -3.47 -4.39 1.52
C ARG A 6 -2.97 -4.62 0.10
N CYS A 7 -2.15 -3.69 -0.38
CA CYS A 7 -1.66 -3.71 -1.75
C CYS A 7 -0.16 -3.42 -1.77
N ASN A 8 0.59 -4.34 -2.35
CA ASN A 8 1.98 -4.10 -2.71
C ASN A 8 2.01 -3.47 -4.10
N LEU A 9 2.74 -2.37 -4.21
CA LEU A 9 3.00 -1.62 -5.44
C LEU A 9 4.50 -1.76 -5.72
N PHE A 10 4.87 -2.47 -6.77
CA PHE A 10 6.26 -2.62 -7.22
C PHE A 10 6.50 -1.75 -8.44
N TYR A 11 7.49 -0.87 -8.38
CA TYR A 11 7.80 0.06 -9.47
C TYR A 11 8.86 -0.55 -10.41
N ASP A 12 8.69 -0.34 -11.71
CA ASP A 12 9.57 -0.78 -12.80
C ASP A 12 9.90 -2.28 -12.83
N VAL A 13 9.00 -3.12 -12.31
CA VAL A 13 9.10 -4.57 -12.35
C VAL A 13 7.83 -5.14 -12.97
N ASP A 14 7.98 -6.19 -13.78
CA ASP A 14 6.86 -6.88 -14.41
C ASP A 14 6.20 -7.92 -13.49
N HIS A 15 4.92 -8.17 -13.72
CA HIS A 15 4.12 -9.17 -13.01
C HIS A 15 4.71 -10.58 -13.04
N GLN A 16 5.31 -11.01 -14.16
CA GLN A 16 5.98 -12.31 -14.20
C GLN A 16 7.19 -12.37 -13.25
N GLN A 17 7.97 -11.29 -13.21
CA GLN A 17 9.12 -11.18 -12.30
C GLN A 17 8.66 -11.24 -10.83
N VAL A 18 7.63 -10.47 -10.46
CA VAL A 18 7.05 -10.52 -9.11
C VAL A 18 6.65 -11.95 -8.74
N TYR A 19 5.94 -12.64 -9.63
CA TYR A 19 5.50 -14.01 -9.38
C TYR A 19 6.68 -14.98 -9.20
N GLU A 20 7.71 -14.89 -10.03
CA GLU A 20 8.90 -15.75 -9.95
C GLU A 20 9.66 -15.54 -8.62
N ALA A 21 9.84 -14.30 -8.16
CA ALA A 21 10.46 -14.04 -6.86
C ALA A 21 9.59 -14.51 -5.68
N LEU A 22 8.26 -14.39 -5.79
CA LEU A 22 7.36 -14.94 -4.77
C LEU A 22 7.45 -16.47 -4.73
N ASP A 23 7.43 -17.13 -5.88
CA ASP A 23 7.56 -18.59 -5.97
C ASP A 23 8.89 -19.07 -5.34
N GLU A 24 10.01 -18.42 -5.67
CA GLU A 24 11.30 -18.69 -5.03
C GLU A 24 11.24 -18.53 -3.50
N PHE A 25 10.66 -17.42 -3.02
CA PHE A 25 10.52 -17.14 -1.59
C PHE A 25 9.73 -18.24 -0.85
N TRP A 26 8.65 -18.72 -1.45
CA TRP A 26 7.77 -19.73 -0.86
C TRP A 26 8.36 -21.14 -0.94
N GLN A 27 9.03 -21.48 -2.04
CA GLN A 27 9.76 -22.75 -2.17
C GLN A 27 10.84 -22.90 -1.11
N ASN A 28 11.59 -21.84 -0.84
CA ASN A 28 12.58 -21.79 0.25
C ASN A 28 11.97 -22.01 1.65
N ARG A 29 10.65 -21.98 1.77
CA ARG A 29 9.87 -22.23 2.99
C ARG A 29 9.03 -23.50 2.91
N GLN A 30 9.32 -24.39 1.97
CA GLN A 30 8.56 -25.64 1.78
C GLN A 30 7.08 -25.39 1.47
N HIS A 31 6.78 -24.30 0.78
CA HIS A 31 5.46 -23.99 0.23
C HIS A 31 5.56 -23.87 -1.29
N ARG A 32 4.41 -23.94 -1.97
CA ARG A 32 4.27 -23.67 -3.40
C ARG A 32 3.15 -22.68 -3.65
N LEU A 33 3.24 -21.95 -4.76
CA LEU A 33 2.11 -21.17 -5.26
C LEU A 33 1.14 -22.08 -6.00
N ALA A 34 -0.13 -22.05 -5.61
CA ALA A 34 -1.23 -22.77 -6.25
C ALA A 34 -2.24 -21.77 -6.82
N ASP A 35 -2.82 -22.07 -7.98
CA ASP A 35 -3.88 -21.23 -8.55
C ASP A 35 -5.08 -21.15 -7.59
N ALA A 36 -5.64 -19.95 -7.43
CA ALA A 36 -6.79 -19.70 -6.57
C ALA A 36 -7.95 -19.13 -7.39
N ASP A 37 -9.16 -19.57 -7.08
CA ASP A 37 -10.37 -18.93 -7.59
C ASP A 37 -10.93 -17.90 -6.61
N SER A 38 -12.00 -17.22 -6.98
CA SER A 38 -12.63 -16.17 -6.16
C SER A 38 -13.28 -16.66 -4.86
N THR A 39 -13.32 -17.98 -4.61
CA THR A 39 -13.85 -18.55 -3.36
C THR A 39 -12.78 -18.70 -2.29
N VAL A 40 -11.50 -18.64 -2.66
CA VAL A 40 -10.38 -18.71 -1.73
C VAL A 40 -10.25 -17.38 -0.99
N GLU A 41 -10.60 -17.38 0.30
CA GLU A 41 -10.60 -16.15 1.11
C GLU A 41 -9.19 -15.57 1.34
N ASP A 42 -8.16 -16.42 1.34
CA ASP A 42 -6.77 -16.03 1.52
C ASP A 42 -5.97 -16.30 0.25
N CYS A 43 -5.90 -15.29 -0.61
CA CYS A 43 -5.21 -15.34 -1.87
C CYS A 43 -4.50 -14.03 -2.18
N TYR A 44 -3.61 -14.10 -3.15
CA TYR A 44 -3.02 -12.98 -3.82
C TYR A 44 -3.74 -12.76 -5.16
N THR A 45 -3.99 -11.50 -5.51
CA THR A 45 -4.39 -11.09 -6.85
C THR A 45 -3.26 -10.25 -7.43
N LEU A 46 -2.59 -10.77 -8.46
CA LEU A 46 -1.50 -10.11 -9.14
C LEU A 46 -2.00 -9.56 -10.47
N HIS A 47 -1.79 -8.26 -10.67
CA HIS A 47 -2.18 -7.54 -11.87
C HIS A 47 -1.01 -7.45 -12.85
N GLN A 48 -1.34 -7.30 -14.13
CA GLN A 48 -0.34 -6.96 -15.15
C GLN A 48 0.29 -5.59 -14.86
N ARG A 49 1.54 -5.40 -15.29
CA ARG A 49 2.20 -4.09 -15.18
C ARG A 49 1.42 -3.04 -15.98
N HIS A 50 1.13 -1.91 -15.34
CA HIS A 50 0.47 -0.76 -15.95
C HIS A 50 1.03 0.53 -15.37
N ASN A 51 1.34 1.52 -16.23
CA ASN A 51 2.01 2.77 -15.83
C ASN A 51 3.24 2.55 -14.94
N ASP A 52 4.08 1.58 -15.30
CA ASP A 52 5.30 1.18 -14.56
C ASP A 52 5.08 0.56 -13.17
N TRP A 53 3.82 0.31 -12.80
CA TRP A 53 3.47 -0.35 -11.55
C TRP A 53 2.98 -1.77 -11.78
N THR A 54 3.51 -2.72 -11.00
CA THR A 54 2.91 -4.03 -10.80
C THR A 54 2.26 -4.07 -9.42
N VAL A 55 0.97 -4.42 -9.40
CA VAL A 55 0.17 -4.43 -8.19
C VAL A 55 -0.11 -5.86 -7.75
N LEU A 56 0.14 -6.14 -6.48
CA LEU A 56 -0.20 -7.39 -5.82
C LEU A 56 -1.10 -7.07 -4.62
N GLU A 57 -2.38 -7.36 -4.79
CA GLU A 57 -3.34 -7.38 -3.69
C GLU A 57 -3.20 -8.68 -2.93
N TRP A 58 -3.41 -8.66 -1.63
CA TRP A 58 -3.67 -9.90 -0.91
C TRP A 58 -4.91 -9.75 -0.04
N THR A 59 -5.62 -10.86 0.13
CA THR A 59 -6.81 -10.92 0.96
C THR A 59 -6.47 -11.60 2.28
N ARG A 60 -6.85 -10.97 3.40
CA ARG A 60 -6.76 -11.53 4.77
C ARG A 60 -5.33 -12.06 5.11
N GLY A 61 -5.24 -12.94 6.10
CA GLY A 61 -3.98 -13.51 6.60
C GLY A 61 -3.42 -12.83 7.85
N TRP A 62 -3.11 -13.64 8.86
CA TRP A 62 -2.50 -13.22 10.14
C TRP A 62 -0.97 -13.17 10.07
N GLU A 63 -0.36 -13.72 9.01
CA GLU A 63 1.07 -13.85 8.82
C GLU A 63 1.73 -12.60 8.22
N TRP A 64 1.41 -11.43 8.78
CA TRP A 64 1.91 -10.13 8.31
C TRP A 64 3.43 -10.13 8.09
N ASP A 65 4.20 -10.55 9.10
CA ASP A 65 5.67 -10.56 9.04
C ASP A 65 6.21 -11.50 7.96
N LEU A 66 5.51 -12.58 7.65
CA LEU A 66 5.95 -13.52 6.63
C LEU A 66 5.74 -12.93 5.24
N ARG A 67 4.58 -12.34 4.99
CA ARG A 67 4.27 -11.74 3.69
C ARG A 67 5.02 -10.42 3.46
N ARG A 68 5.25 -9.66 4.52
CA ARG A 68 6.19 -8.53 4.52
C ARG A 68 7.62 -8.95 4.17
N ARG A 69 8.07 -10.14 4.59
CA ARG A 69 9.36 -10.66 4.11
C ARG A 69 9.32 -11.08 2.64
N ALA A 70 8.17 -11.49 2.11
CA ALA A 70 8.01 -11.87 0.71
C ALA A 70 8.12 -10.64 -0.21
N GLN A 71 7.43 -9.53 0.08
CA GLN A 71 7.57 -8.30 -0.71
C GLN A 71 9.02 -7.76 -0.68
N LEU A 72 9.69 -7.80 0.48
CA LEU A 72 11.08 -7.35 0.59
C LEU A 72 12.02 -8.27 -0.18
N HIS A 73 11.67 -9.56 -0.30
CA HIS A 73 12.41 -10.45 -1.18
C HIS A 73 12.26 -10.06 -2.66
N VAL A 74 11.04 -9.77 -3.14
CA VAL A 74 10.82 -9.27 -4.51
C VAL A 74 11.66 -8.01 -4.77
N SER A 75 11.58 -7.03 -3.86
CA SER A 75 12.36 -5.78 -3.95
C SER A 75 13.86 -6.02 -3.97
N ARG A 76 14.37 -7.02 -3.23
CA ARG A 76 15.79 -7.38 -3.24
C ARG A 76 16.20 -8.05 -4.54
N THR A 77 15.39 -8.98 -5.04
CA THR A 77 15.73 -9.81 -6.20
C THR A 77 15.81 -8.98 -7.47
N TYR A 78 14.92 -7.98 -7.61
CA TYR A 78 14.85 -7.14 -8.80
C TYR A 78 15.31 -5.70 -8.58
N ASP A 79 15.93 -5.40 -7.44
CA ASP A 79 16.50 -4.09 -7.17
C ASP A 79 15.47 -2.95 -7.29
N CYS A 80 14.20 -3.23 -6.94
CA CYS A 80 13.09 -2.33 -7.24
C CYS A 80 12.54 -1.61 -6.00
N PRO A 81 12.15 -0.33 -6.13
CA PRO A 81 11.43 0.36 -5.07
C PRO A 81 9.94 -0.02 -5.11
N GLY A 82 9.27 0.17 -3.98
CA GLY A 82 7.84 -0.09 -3.90
C GLY A 82 7.23 0.31 -2.56
N LEU A 83 5.92 0.14 -2.49
CA LEU A 83 5.11 0.49 -1.33
C LEU A 83 4.22 -0.68 -0.97
N LEU A 84 4.15 -1.01 0.31
CA LEU A 84 3.03 -1.76 0.86
C LEU A 84 2.07 -0.74 1.45
N THR A 85 0.94 -0.53 0.79
CA THR A 85 -0.13 0.33 1.29
C THR A 85 -1.21 -0.49 1.98
N PHE A 86 -1.86 0.08 2.99
CA PHE A 86 -2.93 -0.60 3.70
C PHE A 86 -4.00 0.36 4.21
N VAL A 87 -5.24 -0.15 4.30
CA VAL A 87 -6.36 0.47 5.01
C VAL A 87 -6.82 -0.50 6.10
N TYR A 88 -7.01 0.03 7.31
CA TYR A 88 -7.44 -0.73 8.47
C TYR A 88 -8.81 -0.27 8.96
N ASP A 89 -9.77 -1.19 9.04
CA ASP A 89 -11.18 -0.99 9.45
C ASP A 89 -11.97 0.05 8.61
N GLY A 90 -11.33 0.65 7.59
CA GLY A 90 -11.87 1.82 6.89
C GLY A 90 -11.64 3.14 7.64
N ASP A 91 -10.91 3.10 8.75
CA ASP A 91 -10.70 4.24 9.64
C ASP A 91 -9.39 4.98 9.34
N LEU A 92 -8.34 4.23 9.01
CA LEU A 92 -7.03 4.82 8.68
C LEU A 92 -6.34 4.11 7.53
N TRP A 93 -5.40 4.81 6.90
CA TRP A 93 -4.48 4.23 5.94
C TRP A 93 -3.01 4.50 6.29
N GLY A 94 -2.13 3.72 5.69
CA GLY A 94 -0.69 3.87 5.84
C GLY A 94 0.11 3.19 4.75
N TYR A 95 1.43 3.31 4.83
CA TYR A 95 2.35 2.55 4.00
C TYR A 95 3.62 2.13 4.73
N GLU A 96 4.27 1.12 4.15
CA GLU A 96 5.72 0.89 4.24
C GLU A 96 6.37 1.10 2.87
N LEU A 97 7.31 2.04 2.79
CA LEU A 97 8.13 2.28 1.62
C LEU A 97 9.37 1.41 1.74
N PHE A 98 9.71 0.71 0.65
CA PHE A 98 10.85 -0.19 0.62
C PHE A 98 11.64 -0.03 -0.68
N HIS A 99 12.92 -0.38 -0.60
CA HIS A 99 13.82 -0.44 -1.75
C HIS A 99 14.96 -1.41 -1.44
N HIS A 100 15.43 -2.15 -2.46
CA HIS A 100 16.52 -3.13 -2.34
C HIS A 100 16.29 -4.18 -1.23
N GLY A 101 15.02 -4.50 -0.96
CA GLY A 101 14.61 -5.41 0.11
C GLY A 101 14.90 -4.91 1.53
N THR A 102 14.91 -3.58 1.70
CA THR A 102 15.01 -2.89 2.98
C THR A 102 13.86 -1.90 3.13
N GLU A 103 13.42 -1.70 4.37
CA GLU A 103 12.48 -0.63 4.72
C GLU A 103 13.20 0.73 4.62
N VAL A 104 12.51 1.72 4.06
CA VAL A 104 13.03 3.07 3.85
C VAL A 104 12.26 4.07 4.71
N ASP A 105 10.94 3.94 4.75
CA ASP A 105 10.06 4.89 5.43
C ASP A 105 8.70 4.27 5.77
N HIS A 106 8.04 4.84 6.78
CA HIS A 106 6.71 4.41 7.21
C HIS A 106 5.80 5.60 7.39
N PHE A 107 4.55 5.42 6.99
CA PHE A 107 3.49 6.41 7.17
C PHE A 107 2.25 5.74 7.74
N VAL A 108 1.64 6.37 8.74
CA VAL A 108 0.30 6.03 9.23
C VAL A 108 -0.46 7.34 9.45
N GLN A 109 -1.64 7.45 8.86
CA GLN A 109 -2.49 8.64 8.91
C GLN A 109 -2.89 8.98 10.36
N TRP A 110 -3.33 7.99 11.14
CA TRP A 110 -3.64 8.16 12.56
C TRP A 110 -2.63 7.39 13.41
N VAL A 111 -2.00 8.11 14.33
CA VAL A 111 -1.00 7.54 15.23
C VAL A 111 -1.59 7.50 16.63
N GLU A 112 -2.06 6.33 17.04
CA GLU A 112 -2.22 6.03 18.46
C GLU A 112 -0.85 5.66 19.05
N SER A 113 -0.62 6.03 20.31
CA SER A 113 0.56 5.59 21.07
C SER A 113 0.68 4.06 21.14
N ASP A 114 -0.45 3.35 20.99
CA ASP A 114 -0.58 1.93 21.32
C ASP A 114 -0.83 1.04 20.08
N GLN A 115 -1.04 1.62 18.89
CA GLN A 115 -1.25 0.85 17.65
C GLN A 115 0.07 0.29 17.09
N GLY A 116 0.15 -1.04 17.02
CA GLY A 116 1.36 -1.83 16.76
C GLY A 116 1.72 -2.12 15.31
N PHE A 117 1.32 -1.30 14.31
CA PHE A 117 1.66 -1.56 12.91
C PHE A 117 3.18 -1.55 12.66
N PHE A 118 3.89 -0.62 13.29
CA PHE A 118 5.34 -0.49 13.24
C PHE A 118 5.87 -0.01 14.60
N PRO A 119 6.12 -0.91 15.56
CA PRO A 119 6.65 -0.53 16.86
C PRO A 119 8.06 0.07 16.67
N ASP A 120 8.37 1.12 17.43
CA ASP A 120 9.70 1.73 17.55
C ASP A 120 10.25 2.54 16.36
N VAL A 121 9.47 2.80 15.31
CA VAL A 121 9.89 3.62 14.16
C VAL A 121 9.01 4.87 13.96
N PRO A 122 9.55 5.97 13.38
CA PRO A 122 8.76 7.12 12.98
C PRO A 122 7.69 6.74 11.94
N ARG A 123 6.44 7.18 12.15
CA ARG A 123 5.26 6.84 11.33
C ARG A 123 4.65 8.04 10.61
N THR A 124 5.36 9.17 10.58
CA THR A 124 4.85 10.42 10.01
C THR A 124 4.99 10.49 8.50
N GLY A 125 5.71 9.55 7.88
CA GLY A 125 6.12 9.64 6.49
C GLY A 125 7.18 10.72 6.26
N ARG A 126 8.00 10.54 5.22
CA ARG A 126 9.00 11.50 4.74
C ARG A 126 8.76 11.79 3.25
N PRO A 127 8.06 12.89 2.93
CA PRO A 127 7.71 13.25 1.56
C PRO A 127 8.92 13.35 0.61
N ASP A 128 10.04 13.84 1.11
CA ASP A 128 11.29 13.95 0.37
C ASP A 128 11.87 12.58 0.01
N LEU A 129 11.80 11.60 0.92
CA LEU A 129 12.23 10.24 0.62
C LEU A 129 11.28 9.54 -0.34
N LEU A 130 9.97 9.69 -0.15
CA LEU A 130 8.98 9.14 -1.07
C LEU A 130 9.24 9.61 -2.50
N VAL A 131 9.39 10.92 -2.71
CA VAL A 131 9.67 11.50 -4.02
C VAL A 131 11.02 11.00 -4.57
N ALA A 132 12.04 10.88 -3.71
CA ALA A 132 13.36 10.41 -4.13
C ALA A 132 13.41 8.94 -4.56
N GLN A 133 12.48 8.08 -4.12
CA GLN A 133 12.43 6.68 -4.57
C GLN A 133 11.87 6.51 -5.98
N PHE A 134 11.12 7.49 -6.49
CA PHE A 134 10.46 7.40 -7.79
C PHE A 134 10.76 8.63 -8.66
N PRO A 135 12.04 8.88 -9.03
CA PRO A 135 12.44 10.09 -9.73
C PRO A 135 11.75 10.26 -11.09
N ASP A 136 11.47 9.16 -11.78
CA ASP A 136 10.87 9.17 -13.12
C ASP A 136 9.39 9.56 -13.13
N LEU A 137 8.71 9.47 -11.97
CA LEU A 137 7.32 9.89 -11.82
C LEU A 137 7.14 11.41 -11.74
N GLY A 138 8.22 12.18 -11.52
CA GLY A 138 8.15 13.64 -11.43
C GLY A 138 7.20 14.14 -10.32
N LEU A 139 7.13 13.39 -9.20
CA LEU A 139 6.18 13.65 -8.11
C LEU A 139 6.39 15.04 -7.50
N ASP A 140 5.29 15.76 -7.31
CA ASP A 140 5.31 17.06 -6.63
C ASP A 140 5.46 16.89 -5.10
N LEU A 141 6.51 17.50 -4.54
CA LEU A 141 6.82 17.41 -3.12
C LEU A 141 5.74 18.03 -2.22
N THR A 142 5.02 19.05 -2.71
CA THR A 142 3.94 19.70 -1.94
C THR A 142 2.73 18.78 -1.85
N HIS A 143 2.38 18.09 -2.95
CA HIS A 143 1.34 17.07 -2.94
C HIS A 143 1.73 15.88 -2.06
N ALA A 144 2.98 15.40 -2.15
CA ALA A 144 3.48 14.36 -1.25
C ALA A 144 3.33 14.77 0.23
N ARG A 145 3.70 16.01 0.59
CA ARG A 145 3.46 16.55 1.95
C ARG A 145 1.98 16.58 2.32
N GLY A 146 1.11 16.87 1.37
CA GLY A 146 -0.34 16.86 1.58
C GLY A 146 -0.86 15.47 1.91
N TYR A 147 -0.48 14.45 1.14
CA TYR A 147 -0.92 13.07 1.40
C TYR A 147 -0.36 12.52 2.70
N LEU A 148 0.88 12.86 3.04
CA LEU A 148 1.52 12.40 4.28
C LEU A 148 1.13 13.29 5.48
N THR A 149 -0.15 13.63 5.58
CA THR A 149 -0.72 14.31 6.74
C THR A 149 -1.03 13.26 7.80
N SER A 150 -0.27 13.27 8.89
CA SER A 150 -0.49 12.39 10.05
C SER A 150 -0.98 13.20 11.25
N VAL A 151 -1.89 12.61 12.02
CA VAL A 151 -2.42 13.19 13.26
C VAL A 151 -2.32 12.17 14.39
N ARG A 152 -2.12 12.66 15.61
CA ARG A 152 -2.17 11.83 16.80
C ARG A 152 -3.56 11.93 17.41
N LEU A 153 -4.16 10.79 17.73
CA LEU A 153 -5.50 10.76 18.34
C LEU A 153 -5.48 11.20 19.81
N ASP A 154 -4.31 11.16 20.46
CA ASP A 154 -4.11 11.63 21.83
C ASP A 154 -3.84 13.14 21.93
N ASP A 155 -3.86 13.86 20.80
CA ASP A 155 -3.75 15.31 20.78
C ASP A 155 -5.09 15.93 21.20
N ASP A 156 -5.08 16.78 22.23
CA ASP A 156 -6.27 17.47 22.75
C ASP A 156 -7.01 18.28 21.66
N SER A 157 -6.32 18.66 20.58
CA SER A 157 -6.88 19.38 19.45
C SER A 157 -7.51 18.48 18.37
N PHE A 158 -7.44 17.14 18.51
CA PHE A 158 -7.96 16.20 17.51
C PHE A 158 -9.44 16.44 17.18
N GLU A 159 -10.26 16.55 18.21
CA GLU A 159 -11.72 16.76 18.09
C GLU A 159 -12.06 18.11 17.44
N ASP A 160 -11.19 19.12 17.58
CA ASP A 160 -11.44 20.46 17.03
C ASP A 160 -11.44 20.47 15.50
N PHE A 161 -10.74 19.53 14.86
CA PHE A 161 -10.67 19.45 13.41
C PHE A 161 -11.33 18.21 12.82
N TYR A 162 -11.43 17.10 13.55
CA TYR A 162 -11.95 15.84 13.00
C TYR A 162 -13.35 16.00 12.37
N GLY A 163 -14.23 16.80 12.98
CA GLY A 163 -15.58 17.07 12.47
C GLY A 163 -15.75 18.38 11.69
N SER A 164 -14.65 19.08 11.37
CA SER A 164 -14.70 20.42 10.79
C SER A 164 -14.44 20.40 9.28
N ASP A 165 -15.50 20.53 8.47
CA ASP A 165 -15.40 20.59 7.01
C ASP A 165 -14.50 21.75 6.50
N ASP A 166 -14.34 22.78 7.32
CA ASP A 166 -13.50 23.93 7.00
C ASP A 166 -12.01 23.73 7.29
N ASP A 167 -11.63 22.67 8.01
CA ASP A 167 -10.24 22.38 8.28
C ASP A 167 -9.50 21.96 6.99
N PRO A 168 -8.37 22.58 6.64
CA PRO A 168 -7.60 22.22 5.45
C PRO A 168 -7.15 20.76 5.38
N ARG A 169 -7.09 20.04 6.51
CA ARG A 169 -6.76 18.62 6.59
C ARG A 169 -7.91 17.71 6.13
N ASN A 170 -9.14 18.20 6.18
CA ASN A 170 -10.32 17.49 5.66
C ASN A 170 -10.59 17.79 4.18
N ARG A 171 -9.77 18.66 3.56
CA ARG A 171 -9.88 19.00 2.15
C ARG A 171 -8.94 18.12 1.31
N PRO A 172 -9.31 17.81 0.05
CA PRO A 172 -8.45 17.06 -0.84
C PRO A 172 -7.09 17.72 -1.08
N VAL A 173 -6.08 16.93 -1.42
CA VAL A 173 -4.71 17.43 -1.64
C VAL A 173 -4.61 18.14 -2.99
N ARG A 174 -5.16 17.53 -4.04
CA ARG A 174 -5.14 18.04 -5.42
C ARG A 174 -6.55 18.33 -5.92
N GLU A 175 -6.63 19.11 -6.99
CA GLU A 175 -7.86 19.21 -7.77
C GLU A 175 -8.20 17.86 -8.41
N GLY A 176 -9.43 17.40 -8.24
CA GLY A 176 -9.92 16.12 -8.76
C GLY A 176 -9.80 14.93 -7.79
N ASP A 177 -9.04 15.08 -6.70
CA ASP A 177 -9.08 14.13 -5.59
C ASP A 177 -10.48 14.12 -4.94
N ARG A 178 -10.89 12.96 -4.43
CA ARG A 178 -12.25 12.72 -3.90
C ARG A 178 -12.31 12.77 -2.39
N SER A 179 -11.19 12.51 -1.72
CA SER A 179 -11.13 12.34 -0.27
C SER A 179 -10.27 13.41 0.40
N GLY A 180 -10.66 13.78 1.63
CA GLY A 180 -9.85 14.64 2.49
C GLY A 180 -8.58 13.93 2.95
N ARG A 181 -7.55 14.68 3.37
CA ARG A 181 -6.23 14.09 3.74
C ARG A 181 -6.29 13.14 4.92
N LEU A 182 -7.28 13.32 5.80
CA LEU A 182 -7.53 12.49 6.99
C LEU A 182 -8.60 11.41 6.79
N ASP A 183 -9.10 11.25 5.57
CA ASP A 183 -10.00 10.15 5.19
C ASP A 183 -9.16 8.91 4.81
N ALA A 184 -9.55 7.73 5.27
CA ALA A 184 -8.90 6.47 4.91
C ALA A 184 -8.88 6.22 3.39
N PHE A 185 -9.92 6.70 2.68
CA PHE A 185 -10.03 6.60 1.23
C PHE A 185 -9.05 7.52 0.49
N ALA A 186 -8.34 8.42 1.17
CA ALA A 186 -7.25 9.21 0.58
C ALA A 186 -6.13 8.33 0.00
N VAL A 187 -6.00 7.06 0.42
CA VAL A 187 -5.09 6.09 -0.19
C VAL A 187 -5.33 5.92 -1.70
N PHE A 188 -6.59 6.01 -2.16
CA PHE A 188 -6.92 5.86 -3.58
C PHE A 188 -6.46 7.08 -4.39
N ASP A 189 -6.60 8.27 -3.81
CA ASP A 189 -6.10 9.50 -4.42
C ASP A 189 -4.56 9.54 -4.39
N PHE A 190 -3.95 9.00 -3.34
CA PHE A 190 -2.51 8.81 -3.24
C PHE A 190 -1.99 7.84 -4.32
N TRP A 191 -2.67 6.72 -4.57
CA TRP A 191 -2.34 5.82 -5.69
C TRP A 191 -2.41 6.54 -7.03
N ARG A 192 -3.47 7.32 -7.29
CA ARG A 192 -3.57 8.15 -8.50
C ARG A 192 -2.43 9.17 -8.60
N PHE A 193 -1.98 9.72 -7.47
CA PHE A 193 -0.81 10.60 -7.43
C PHE A 193 0.49 9.89 -7.84
N LEU A 194 0.63 8.60 -7.50
CA LEU A 194 1.75 7.77 -7.93
C LEU A 194 1.60 7.26 -9.38
N GLY A 195 0.46 7.47 -10.04
CA GLY A 195 0.15 6.92 -11.36
C GLY A 195 -0.42 5.48 -11.33
N VAL A 196 -0.72 4.96 -10.14
CA VAL A 196 -1.48 3.71 -9.97
C VAL A 196 -2.96 4.03 -10.13
N GLU A 197 -3.62 3.38 -11.09
CA GLU A 197 -5.01 3.66 -11.45
C GLU A 197 -5.97 2.65 -10.77
N PRO A 198 -6.61 3.01 -9.64
CA PRO A 198 -7.73 2.24 -9.12
C PRO A 198 -8.93 2.33 -10.08
N ASP A 199 -9.73 1.27 -10.19
CA ASP A 199 -11.00 1.32 -10.94
C ASP A 199 -11.97 2.30 -10.26
N ASP A 200 -12.70 3.05 -11.07
CA ASP A 200 -13.71 4.01 -10.62
C ASP A 200 -15.01 3.34 -10.19
N ASN A 201 -15.21 2.05 -10.52
CA ASN A 201 -16.38 1.28 -10.12
C ASN A 201 -16.08 0.36 -8.92
N PRO A 202 -17.05 0.16 -8.01
CA PRO A 202 -16.96 -0.86 -6.97
C PRO A 202 -17.18 -2.25 -7.58
N THR A 203 -16.22 -2.75 -8.36
CA THR A 203 -16.22 -4.13 -8.86
C THR A 203 -15.23 -4.98 -8.08
N ALA A 204 -15.17 -6.27 -8.39
CA ALA A 204 -14.28 -7.23 -7.75
C ALA A 204 -12.79 -6.98 -8.05
N ASP A 205 -12.48 -6.09 -9.00
CA ASP A 205 -11.13 -5.76 -9.42
C ASP A 205 -10.85 -4.29 -9.08
N LEU A 206 -9.97 -4.07 -8.10
CA LEU A 206 -9.75 -2.75 -7.50
C LEU A 206 -8.94 -1.80 -8.40
N PHE A 207 -8.24 -2.35 -9.39
CA PHE A 207 -7.32 -1.63 -10.27
C PHE A 207 -7.74 -1.74 -11.73
N ALA A 208 -7.50 -0.68 -12.50
CA ALA A 208 -7.73 -0.67 -13.94
C ALA A 208 -6.83 -1.68 -14.70
N ALA A 209 -5.67 -2.01 -14.12
CA ALA A 209 -4.76 -3.01 -14.64
C ALA A 209 -5.44 -4.41 -14.60
N PRO A 210 -5.45 -5.19 -15.70
CA PRO A 210 -6.06 -6.51 -15.71
C PRO A 210 -5.43 -7.46 -14.68
N VAL A 211 -6.25 -8.27 -14.04
CA VAL A 211 -5.77 -9.40 -13.22
C VAL A 211 -5.03 -10.37 -14.12
N TRP A 212 -3.76 -10.63 -13.81
CA TRP A 212 -2.96 -11.64 -14.49
C TRP A 212 -3.19 -13.01 -13.88
N ARG A 213 -3.11 -13.10 -12.55
CA ARG A 213 -3.24 -14.37 -11.82
C ARG A 213 -3.77 -14.16 -10.42
N ARG A 214 -4.59 -15.12 -9.98
CA ARG A 214 -4.94 -15.31 -8.57
C ARG A 214 -4.30 -16.60 -8.07
N PHE A 215 -3.65 -16.53 -6.91
CA PHE A 215 -2.95 -17.67 -6.34
C PHE A 215 -2.92 -17.63 -4.82
N THR A 216 -2.71 -18.78 -4.20
CA THR A 216 -2.52 -18.94 -2.75
C THR A 216 -1.26 -19.75 -2.48
N THR A 217 -0.90 -19.90 -1.21
CA THR A 217 0.25 -20.69 -0.76
C THR A 217 -0.20 -21.99 -0.13
N GLU A 218 0.34 -23.11 -0.58
CA GLU A 218 0.08 -24.43 0.00
C GLU A 218 1.39 -25.07 0.47
N PRO A 219 1.38 -25.92 1.52
CA PRO A 219 2.52 -26.77 1.84
C PRO A 219 2.91 -27.63 0.63
N ALA A 220 4.21 -27.75 0.38
CA ALA A 220 4.78 -28.55 -0.71
C ALA A 220 4.76 -30.06 -0.42
#